data_AF-A0A661C020-F1
#
_entry.id   AF-A0A661C020-F1
#
_cell.length_a   1.000
_cell.length_b   1.000
_cell.length_c   1.000
_cell.angle_alpha   90.00
_cell.angle_beta   90.00
_cell.angle_gamma   90.00
#
_symmetry.space_group_name_H-M   'P 1'
#
loop_
_entity.id
_entity.type
_entity.pdbx_description
1 polymer ?
#
loop_
_entity_poly.entity_id
_entity_poly.type
_entity_poly.pdbx_seq_one_letter_code
_entity_poly.pdbx_strand_id
1 'polypeptide(L)'
;MFYALRNLFALVGLIAVVVAIYGAVKIAPMMQVFDEFDDGAIDVYGGMVTTLLETGNAAEATVWKVLVEEDLTVEDVDETIKAVANELNIKNVGELPLSDQVEAMTGEKSRYFKIYMFCNALTAAQMLDYSDAFSAYLPCRISLVEDKQGRLWIYSLNMDAMIYG
;
A
#
# COMPACT_ATOMS: atom_id res chain seq x y z
N MET A 1 -19.38 -36.54 -43.41
CA MET A 1 -19.66 -36.36 -41.97
C MET A 1 -18.49 -36.76 -41.06
N PHE A 2 -17.94 -37.97 -41.21
CA PHE A 2 -16.92 -38.52 -40.30
C PHE A 2 -15.59 -37.74 -40.23
N TYR A 3 -15.12 -37.20 -41.36
CA TYR A 3 -13.86 -36.43 -41.42
C TYR A 3 -13.93 -35.07 -40.72
N ALA A 4 -15.08 -34.39 -40.77
CA ALA A 4 -15.27 -33.11 -40.08
C ALA A 4 -15.25 -33.28 -38.56
N LEU A 5 -15.86 -34.35 -38.05
CA LEU A 5 -15.86 -34.68 -36.63
C LEU A 5 -14.44 -35.06 -36.14
N ARG A 6 -13.69 -35.82 -36.93
CA ARG A 6 -12.29 -36.16 -36.64
C ARG A 6 -11.38 -34.92 -36.58
N ASN A 7 -11.55 -33.98 -37.52
CA ASN A 7 -10.76 -32.75 -37.53
C ASN A 7 -11.11 -31.83 -36.36
N LEU A 8 -12.37 -31.79 -35.93
CA LEU A 8 -12.79 -31.04 -34.74
C LEU A 8 -12.13 -31.61 -33.48
N PHE A 9 -12.16 -32.92 -33.26
CA PHE A 9 -11.48 -33.56 -32.13
C PHE A 9 -9.97 -33.39 -32.17
N ALA A 10 -9.34 -33.42 -33.35
CA ALA A 10 -7.92 -33.15 -33.50
C ALA A 10 -7.56 -31.70 -33.14
N LEU A 11 -8.42 -30.73 -33.48
CA LEU A 11 -8.22 -29.32 -33.16
C LEU A 11 -8.42 -29.04 -31.66
N VAL A 12 -9.43 -29.66 -31.04
CA VAL A 12 -9.62 -29.62 -29.58
C VAL A 12 -8.44 -30.27 -28.85
N GLY A 13 -7.95 -31.41 -29.35
CA GLY A 13 -6.76 -32.08 -28.81
C GLY A 13 -5.50 -31.21 -28.93
N LEU A 14 -5.31 -30.53 -30.06
CA LEU A 14 -4.21 -29.58 -30.24
C LEU A 14 -4.30 -28.43 -29.23
N ILE A 15 -5.50 -27.83 -29.05
CA ILE A 15 -5.72 -26.76 -28.07
C ILE A 15 -5.43 -27.26 -26.64
N ALA A 16 -5.91 -28.45 -26.28
CA ALA A 16 -5.65 -29.02 -24.95
C ALA A 16 -4.16 -29.25 -24.70
N VAL A 17 -3.40 -29.73 -25.70
CA VAL A 17 -1.95 -29.89 -25.60
C VAL A 17 -1.25 -28.54 -25.48
N VAL A 18 -1.67 -27.53 -26.25
CA VAL A 18 -1.11 -26.17 -26.15
C VAL A 18 -1.37 -25.56 -24.75
N VAL A 19 -2.57 -25.71 -24.20
CA VAL A 19 -2.92 -25.26 -22.85
C VAL A 19 -2.10 -26.01 -21.79
N ALA A 20 -1.94 -27.33 -21.93
CA ALA A 20 -1.14 -28.13 -21.00
C ALA A 20 0.34 -27.75 -21.02
N ILE A 21 0.92 -27.54 -22.22
CA ILE A 21 2.30 -27.06 -22.38
C ILE A 21 2.45 -25.66 -21.78
N TYR A 22 1.49 -24.76 -22.04
CA TYR A 22 1.50 -23.41 -21.47
C TYR A 22 1.42 -23.45 -19.94
N GLY A 23 0.51 -24.26 -19.37
CA GLY A 23 0.41 -24.46 -17.92
C GLY A 23 1.71 -25.01 -17.32
N ALA A 24 2.32 -26.02 -17.94
CA ALA A 24 3.56 -26.61 -17.46
C ALA A 24 4.75 -25.63 -17.52
N VAL A 25 4.85 -24.81 -18.56
CA VAL A 25 6.02 -23.92 -18.75
C VAL A 25 5.84 -22.56 -18.05
N LYS A 26 4.61 -22.06 -17.88
CA LYS A 26 4.35 -20.73 -17.31
C LYS A 26 3.71 -20.75 -15.93
N ILE A 27 2.81 -21.70 -15.66
CA ILE A 27 2.06 -21.74 -14.39
C ILE A 27 2.81 -22.56 -13.34
N ALA A 28 3.40 -23.70 -13.69
CA ALA A 28 4.15 -24.52 -12.73
C ALA A 28 5.31 -23.78 -12.01
N PRO A 29 6.20 -23.04 -12.71
CA PRO A 29 7.24 -22.28 -12.00
C PRO A 29 6.67 -21.09 -11.22
N MET A 30 5.55 -20.52 -11.65
CA MET A 30 4.87 -19.45 -10.93
C MET A 30 4.26 -19.97 -9.61
N MET A 31 3.67 -21.17 -9.61
CA MET A 31 3.14 -21.81 -8.40
C MET A 31 4.23 -22.14 -7.38
N GLN A 32 5.42 -22.56 -7.83
CA GLN A 32 6.55 -22.78 -6.92
C GLN A 32 7.03 -21.49 -6.25
N VAL A 33 7.00 -20.37 -6.97
CA VAL A 33 7.30 -19.06 -6.39
C VAL A 33 6.22 -18.63 -5.41
N PHE A 34 4.94 -18.92 -5.67
CA PHE A 34 3.86 -18.68 -4.71
C PHE A 34 4.01 -19.48 -3.42
N ASP A 35 4.57 -20.70 -3.47
CA ASP A 35 4.87 -21.50 -2.27
C ASP A 35 6.05 -20.90 -1.45
N GLU A 36 6.85 -20.01 -2.04
CA GLU A 36 7.93 -19.29 -1.33
C GLU A 36 7.46 -18.00 -0.64
N PHE A 37 6.22 -17.55 -0.90
CA PHE A 37 5.68 -16.34 -0.29
C PHE A 37 5.31 -16.58 1.17
N ASP A 38 5.31 -15.52 1.98
CA ASP A 38 4.84 -15.63 3.36
C ASP A 38 3.35 -16.00 3.38
N ASP A 39 2.93 -16.77 4.39
CA ASP A 39 1.54 -17.20 4.58
C ASP A 39 0.57 -16.00 4.59
N GLY A 40 1.01 -14.82 5.06
CA GLY A 40 0.25 -13.58 5.07
C GLY A 40 0.18 -12.84 3.73
N ALA A 41 1.01 -13.19 2.74
CA ALA A 41 1.12 -12.48 1.47
C ALA A 41 -0.20 -12.48 0.70
N ILE A 42 -0.84 -13.65 0.61
CA ILE A 42 -2.08 -13.83 -0.16
C ILE A 42 -3.18 -12.93 0.38
N ASP A 43 -3.32 -12.84 1.71
CA ASP A 43 -4.34 -12.03 2.35
C ASP A 43 -4.08 -10.53 2.13
N VAL A 44 -2.83 -10.09 2.28
CA VAL A 44 -2.44 -8.68 2.09
C VAL A 44 -2.64 -8.26 0.64
N TYR A 45 -2.04 -8.98 -0.31
CA TYR A 45 -2.18 -8.66 -1.73
C TYR A 45 -3.62 -8.81 -2.22
N GLY A 46 -4.37 -9.79 -1.71
CA GLY A 46 -5.79 -9.96 -1.99
C GLY A 46 -6.63 -8.78 -1.50
N GLY A 47 -6.36 -8.26 -0.30
CA GLY A 47 -6.98 -7.06 0.25
C GLY A 47 -6.70 -5.81 -0.57
N MET A 48 -5.45 -5.65 -1.03
CA MET A 48 -5.07 -4.57 -1.94
C MET A 48 -5.83 -4.65 -3.27
N VAL A 49 -5.89 -5.83 -3.89
CA VAL A 49 -6.64 -6.03 -5.14
C VAL A 49 -8.11 -5.73 -4.95
N THR A 50 -8.71 -6.17 -3.83
CA THR A 50 -10.11 -5.90 -3.51
C THR A 50 -10.36 -4.40 -3.43
N THR A 51 -9.56 -3.68 -2.63
CA THR A 51 -9.68 -2.22 -2.49
C THR A 51 -9.46 -1.50 -3.82
N LEU A 52 -8.51 -1.96 -4.64
CA LEU A 52 -8.26 -1.40 -5.96
C LEU A 52 -9.45 -1.61 -6.91
N LEU A 53 -10.08 -2.79 -6.89
CA LEU A 53 -11.26 -3.09 -7.71
C LEU A 53 -12.48 -2.28 -7.27
N GLU A 54 -12.65 -2.05 -5.97
CA GLU A 54 -13.75 -1.27 -5.41
C GLU A 54 -13.59 0.24 -5.65
N THR A 55 -12.39 0.77 -5.47
CA THR A 55 -12.13 2.22 -5.52
C THR A 55 -11.60 2.71 -6.86
N GLY A 56 -11.02 1.82 -7.68
CA GLY A 56 -10.26 2.19 -8.87
C GLY A 56 -8.98 2.98 -8.58
N ASN A 57 -8.54 3.06 -7.32
CA ASN A 57 -7.45 3.92 -6.88
C ASN A 57 -6.35 3.12 -6.17
N ALA A 58 -5.18 3.02 -6.80
CA ALA A 58 -4.02 2.32 -6.24
C ALA A 58 -3.48 2.99 -4.95
N ALA A 59 -3.64 4.30 -4.79
CA ALA A 59 -3.24 4.97 -3.55
C ALA A 59 -4.12 4.53 -2.38
N GLU A 60 -5.42 4.35 -2.58
CA GLU A 60 -6.32 3.85 -1.52
C GLU A 60 -6.02 2.40 -1.14
N ALA A 61 -5.59 1.57 -2.10
CA ALA A 61 -5.24 0.18 -1.86
C ALA A 61 -3.91 -0.01 -1.11
N THR A 62 -3.07 1.02 -1.01
CA THR A 62 -1.69 0.92 -0.47
C THR A 62 -1.52 1.63 0.87
N VAL A 63 -2.60 2.14 1.46
CA VAL A 63 -2.53 2.94 2.69
C VAL A 63 -3.43 2.39 3.78
N TRP A 64 -2.99 2.55 5.01
CA TRP A 64 -3.87 2.56 6.16
C TRP A 64 -4.53 3.94 6.24
N LYS A 65 -5.84 3.97 6.49
CA LYS A 65 -6.56 5.20 6.78
C LYS A 65 -7.53 5.02 7.94
N VAL A 66 -7.59 6.02 8.81
CA VAL A 66 -8.49 6.03 9.97
C VAL A 66 -9.14 7.41 10.06
N LEU A 67 -10.46 7.41 10.26
CA LEU A 67 -11.23 8.62 10.50
C LEU A 67 -11.00 9.09 11.93
N VAL A 68 -10.73 10.38 12.11
CA VAL A 68 -10.60 11.00 13.43
C VAL A 68 -12.00 11.24 14.03
N GLU A 69 -12.10 11.09 15.35
CA GLU A 69 -13.32 11.39 16.11
C GLU A 69 -13.70 12.88 16.00
N GLU A 70 -15.00 13.19 15.98
CA GLU A 70 -15.52 14.53 15.64
C GLU A 70 -15.23 15.60 16.69
N ASP A 71 -14.95 15.19 17.92
CA ASP A 71 -14.68 16.06 19.06
C ASP A 71 -13.19 16.43 19.18
N LEU A 72 -12.32 15.82 18.38
CA LEU A 72 -10.89 16.11 18.37
C LEU A 72 -10.53 17.24 17.41
N THR A 73 -9.75 18.19 17.90
CA THR A 73 -9.18 19.27 17.07
C THR A 73 -7.92 18.80 16.34
N VAL A 74 -7.47 19.60 15.36
CA VAL A 74 -6.20 19.36 14.66
C VAL A 74 -5.04 19.32 15.65
N GLU A 75 -5.04 20.24 16.63
CA GLU A 75 -4.03 20.35 17.67
C GLU A 75 -4.02 19.12 18.57
N ASP A 76 -5.19 18.62 18.99
CA ASP A 76 -5.28 17.41 19.82
C ASP A 76 -4.65 16.20 19.10
N VAL A 77 -4.92 16.07 17.80
CA VAL A 77 -4.37 14.97 16.99
C VAL A 77 -2.86 15.16 16.75
N ASP A 78 -2.41 16.38 16.47
CA ASP A 78 -0.98 16.72 16.29
C ASP A 78 -0.16 16.34 17.54
N GLU A 79 -0.63 16.76 18.72
CA GLU A 79 0.03 16.47 19.99
C GLU A 79 0.01 14.97 20.29
N THR A 80 -1.13 14.30 20.07
CA THR A 80 -1.29 12.87 20.33
C THR A 80 -0.38 12.02 19.44
N ILE A 81 -0.30 12.31 18.14
CA ILE A 81 0.59 11.58 17.21
C ILE A 81 2.05 11.67 17.69
N LYS A 82 2.49 12.86 18.12
CA LYS A 82 3.86 13.08 18.61
C LYS A 82 4.11 12.39 19.96
N ALA A 83 3.12 12.41 20.86
CA ALA A 83 3.21 11.75 22.16
C ALA A 83 3.37 10.24 21.99
N VAL A 84 2.50 9.60 21.19
CA VAL A 84 2.56 8.16 20.91
C VAL A 84 3.87 7.78 20.22
N ALA A 85 4.34 8.56 19.25
CA ALA A 85 5.63 8.31 18.61
C ALA A 85 6.79 8.30 19.61
N ASN A 86 6.80 9.26 20.55
CA ASN A 86 7.80 9.31 21.62
C ASN A 86 7.71 8.10 22.57
N GLU A 87 6.51 7.67 22.96
CA GLU A 87 6.31 6.48 23.80
C GLU A 87 6.84 5.20 23.13
N LEU A 88 6.69 5.10 21.81
CA LEU A 88 7.20 3.99 21.00
C LEU A 88 8.69 4.12 20.67
N ASN A 89 9.39 5.14 21.19
CA ASN A 89 10.79 5.44 20.86
C ASN A 89 11.03 5.64 19.35
N ILE A 90 10.06 6.20 18.64
CA ILE A 90 10.16 6.57 17.23
C ILE A 90 10.35 8.08 17.16
N LYS A 91 11.52 8.53 16.70
CA LYS A 91 11.87 9.95 16.75
C LYS A 91 11.17 10.72 15.64
N ASN A 92 10.68 11.91 15.97
CA ASN A 92 10.30 12.89 14.97
C ASN A 92 11.55 13.40 14.26
N VAL A 93 11.62 13.17 12.94
CA VAL A 93 12.75 13.58 12.09
C VAL A 93 12.37 14.71 11.13
N GLY A 94 11.11 15.14 11.14
CA GLY A 94 10.65 16.32 10.43
C GLY A 94 9.14 16.38 10.27
N GLU A 95 8.65 17.57 9.96
CA GLU A 95 7.23 17.85 9.73
C GLU A 95 7.10 18.76 8.51
N LEU A 96 6.07 18.51 7.70
CA LEU A 96 5.75 19.30 6.52
C LEU A 96 4.34 19.89 6.69
N PRO A 97 4.22 21.16 7.16
CA PRO A 97 2.94 21.86 7.26
C PRO A 97 2.50 22.35 5.87
N LEU A 98 2.09 21.42 5.01
CA LEU A 98 1.88 21.70 3.60
C LEU A 98 0.67 22.61 3.35
N SER A 99 -0.37 22.55 4.18
CA SER A 99 -1.48 23.52 4.12
C SER A 99 -0.98 24.96 4.21
N ASP A 100 -0.14 25.25 5.21
CA ASP A 100 0.39 26.59 5.45
C ASP A 100 1.29 27.05 4.30
N GLN A 101 2.07 26.12 3.73
CA GLN A 101 2.89 26.38 2.55
C GLN A 101 2.05 26.70 1.33
N VAL A 102 0.96 25.97 1.10
CA VAL A 102 0.03 26.28 0.01
C VAL A 102 -0.59 27.66 0.21
N GLU A 103 -1.11 27.97 1.41
CA GLU A 103 -1.69 29.30 1.68
C GLU A 103 -0.67 30.43 1.47
N ALA A 104 0.57 30.23 1.90
CA ALA A 104 1.64 31.22 1.73
C ALA A 104 2.02 31.43 0.25
N MET A 105 1.94 30.38 -0.58
CA MET A 105 2.30 30.44 -2.00
C MET A 105 1.17 30.96 -2.89
N THR A 106 -0.08 30.62 -2.59
CA THR A 106 -1.24 30.98 -3.43
C THR A 106 -1.98 32.23 -2.93
N GLY A 107 -1.87 32.55 -1.64
CA GLY A 107 -2.68 33.56 -0.97
C GLY A 107 -4.14 33.13 -0.73
N GLU A 108 -4.49 31.89 -1.05
CA GLU A 108 -5.83 31.32 -0.89
C GLU A 108 -5.88 30.35 0.29
N LYS A 109 -7.06 30.22 0.89
CA LYS A 109 -7.28 29.24 1.96
C LYS A 109 -7.16 27.80 1.44
N SER A 110 -6.39 26.99 2.15
CA SER A 110 -6.21 25.57 1.86
C SER A 110 -6.96 24.72 2.88
N ARG A 111 -7.42 23.54 2.48
CA ARG A 111 -7.82 22.52 3.45
C ARG A 111 -6.61 22.12 4.29
N TYR A 112 -6.83 21.69 5.52
CA TYR A 112 -5.73 21.27 6.37
C TYR A 112 -5.07 19.99 5.83
N PHE A 113 -3.76 19.99 5.70
CA PHE A 113 -2.98 18.76 5.54
C PHE A 113 -1.54 18.96 5.98
N LYS A 114 -1.08 18.03 6.81
CA LYS A 114 0.26 18.02 7.38
C LYS A 114 0.84 16.62 7.33
N ILE A 115 2.13 16.51 6.99
CA ILE A 115 2.86 15.24 6.99
C ILE A 115 3.85 15.25 8.15
N TYR A 116 3.79 14.21 8.97
CA TYR A 116 4.73 13.90 10.02
C TYR A 116 5.69 12.82 9.54
N MET A 117 6.98 13.00 9.82
CA MET A 117 8.02 12.04 9.48
C MET A 117 8.66 11.52 10.76
N PHE A 118 8.51 10.23 10.99
CA PHE A 118 9.01 9.53 12.17
C PHE A 118 9.98 8.42 11.77
N CYS A 119 11.03 8.21 12.56
CA CYS A 119 12.01 7.17 12.27
C CYS A 119 12.59 6.56 13.55
N ASN A 120 12.65 5.22 13.56
CA ASN A 120 13.58 4.49 14.41
C ASN A 120 14.81 4.14 13.55
N ALA A 121 15.95 4.76 13.85
CA ALA A 121 17.15 4.62 13.03
C ALA A 121 17.70 3.19 12.98
N LEU A 122 17.51 2.38 14.04
CA LEU A 122 17.95 0.99 14.07
C LEU A 122 17.07 0.13 13.17
N THR A 123 15.75 0.31 13.23
CA THR A 123 14.81 -0.34 12.30
C THR A 123 15.08 0.06 10.86
N ALA A 124 15.32 1.34 10.59
CA ALA A 124 15.65 1.83 9.26
C ALA A 124 16.93 1.18 8.71
N ALA A 125 17.98 1.05 9.54
CA ALA A 125 19.20 0.35 9.15
C ALA A 125 18.94 -1.13 8.82
N GLN A 126 18.17 -1.83 9.65
CA GLN A 126 17.79 -3.23 9.41
C GLN A 126 17.01 -3.40 8.09
N MET A 127 16.10 -2.48 7.79
CA MET A 127 15.35 -2.50 6.53
C MET A 127 16.28 -2.31 5.33
N LEU A 128 17.22 -1.37 5.39
CA LEU A 128 18.20 -1.15 4.31
C LEU A 128 19.16 -2.33 4.16
N ASP A 129 19.59 -2.95 5.25
CA ASP A 129 20.43 -4.16 5.23
C ASP A 129 19.73 -5.33 4.51
N TYR A 130 18.40 -5.41 4.61
CA TYR A 130 17.61 -6.38 3.84
C TYR A 130 17.48 -5.97 2.37
N SER A 131 17.14 -4.70 2.10
CA SER A 131 17.03 -4.16 0.74
C SER A 131 17.13 -2.63 0.73
N ASP A 132 18.06 -2.10 -0.07
CA ASP A 132 18.20 -0.66 -0.31
C ASP A 132 16.90 0.00 -0.84
N ALA A 133 16.00 -0.78 -1.45
CA ALA A 133 14.70 -0.29 -1.93
C ALA A 133 13.83 0.28 -0.80
N PHE A 134 14.05 -0.15 0.45
CA PHE A 134 13.34 0.41 1.60
C PHE A 134 13.62 1.90 1.82
N SER A 135 14.70 2.45 1.28
CA SER A 135 14.99 3.90 1.30
C SER A 135 13.86 4.74 0.70
N ALA A 136 13.09 4.22 -0.27
CA ALA A 136 11.97 4.93 -0.88
C ALA A 136 10.74 5.05 0.04
N TYR A 137 10.69 4.24 1.10
CA TYR A 137 9.58 4.17 2.04
C TYR A 137 9.91 4.79 3.41
N LEU A 138 11.18 5.13 3.63
CA LEU A 138 11.68 5.80 4.83
C LEU A 138 11.72 7.34 4.64
N PRO A 139 11.52 8.14 5.71
CA PRO A 139 11.06 7.73 7.04
C PRO A 139 9.58 7.35 7.04
N CYS A 140 9.10 6.76 8.14
CA CYS A 140 7.68 6.46 8.31
C CYS A 140 6.87 7.77 8.26
N ARG A 141 5.90 7.83 7.34
CA ARG A 141 5.06 9.01 7.12
C ARG A 141 3.67 8.79 7.68
N ILE A 142 3.18 9.79 8.42
CA ILE A 142 1.79 9.90 8.84
C ILE A 142 1.26 11.21 8.28
N SER A 143 0.13 11.20 7.59
CA SER A 143 -0.51 12.41 7.08
C SER A 143 -1.81 12.64 7.82
N LEU A 144 -1.98 13.81 8.43
CA LEU A 144 -3.27 14.28 8.93
C LEU A 144 -3.88 15.19 7.86
N VAL A 145 -5.05 14.82 7.34
CA VAL A 145 -5.67 15.47 6.18
C VAL A 145 -7.13 15.73 6.46
N GLU A 146 -7.59 16.94 6.18
CA GLU A 146 -9.01 17.27 6.10
C GLU A 146 -9.55 16.85 4.73
N ASP A 147 -10.60 16.04 4.71
CA ASP A 147 -11.26 15.61 3.48
C ASP A 147 -12.11 16.74 2.86
N LYS A 148 -12.94 16.43 1.85
CA LYS A 148 -13.74 17.46 1.17
C LYS A 148 -15.01 17.80 1.95
N GLN A 149 -15.34 17.02 2.98
CA GLN A 149 -16.50 17.17 3.85
C GLN A 149 -16.12 17.87 5.17
N GLY A 150 -14.84 18.18 5.37
CA GLY A 150 -14.33 18.83 6.59
C GLY A 150 -13.98 17.84 7.71
N ARG A 151 -13.88 16.54 7.40
CA ARG A 151 -13.49 15.52 8.39
C ARG A 151 -11.99 15.29 8.36
N LEU A 152 -11.40 15.09 9.53
CA LEU A 152 -9.99 14.76 9.67
C LEU A 152 -9.75 13.26 9.50
N TRP A 153 -8.73 12.92 8.74
CA TRP A 153 -8.28 11.55 8.47
C TRP A 153 -6.79 11.43 8.70
N ILE A 154 -6.39 10.30 9.29
CA ILE A 154 -5.00 9.91 9.42
C ILE A 154 -4.71 8.88 8.34
N TYR A 155 -3.66 9.12 7.56
CA TYR A 155 -3.16 8.19 6.55
C TYR A 155 -1.73 7.77 6.86
N SER A 156 -1.40 6.52 6.59
CA SER A 156 -0.02 6.04 6.56
C SER A 156 0.12 4.98 5.47
N LEU A 157 1.35 4.77 4.98
CA LEU A 157 1.59 3.70 4.02
C LEU A 157 1.36 2.34 4.69
N ASN A 158 0.63 1.45 4.02
CA ASN A 158 0.53 0.07 4.46
C ASN A 158 1.80 -0.68 4.07
N MET A 159 2.69 -0.88 5.05
CA MET A 159 3.96 -1.58 4.84
C MET A 159 3.81 -3.11 4.78
N ASP A 160 2.65 -3.66 5.12
CA ASP A 160 2.43 -5.12 5.16
C ASP A 160 2.73 -5.75 3.81
N ALA A 161 2.37 -5.08 2.71
CA ALA A 161 2.66 -5.56 1.36
C ALA A 161 4.16 -5.68 1.07
N MET A 162 4.99 -4.86 1.71
CA MET A 162 6.44 -4.87 1.56
C MET A 162 7.13 -5.80 2.57
N ILE A 163 6.41 -6.28 3.59
CA ILE A 163 6.93 -7.17 4.63
C ILE A 163 6.56 -8.63 4.33
N TYR A 164 5.33 -8.87 3.90
CA TYR A 164 4.83 -10.21 3.59
C TYR A 164 5.10 -10.66 2.15
N GLY A 165 5.65 -9.78 1.31
CA GLY A 165 5.87 -10.01 -0.11
C GLY A 165 7.29 -10.27 -0.55
#